data_AF-A0A2H0KKH8-F1
#
_entry.id   AF-A0A2H0KKH8-F1
#
_cell.length_a   1.000
_cell.length_b   1.000
_cell.length_c   1.000
_cell.angle_alpha   90.00
_cell.angle_beta   90.00
_cell.angle_gamma   90.00
#
_symmetry.space_group_name_H-M   'P 1'
#
loop_
_entity.id
_entity.type
_entity.pdbx_description
1 polymer ?
#
loop_
_entity_poly.entity_id
_entity_poly.type
_entity_poly.pdbx_seq_one_letter_code
_entity_poly.pdbx_strand_id
1 'polypeptide(L)'
;MSHFPPTNVREWIKTLERLGFEERRVGRGKHVNKFTHPTRHTSDNRIQRDFIIIPHKIFPVLSTHIVKGLVLFGFSIKEIEAASKG
;
A
#
# COMPACT_ATOMS: atom_id res chain seq x y z
N MET A 1 -0.07 -15.92 13.12
CA MET A 1 -0.78 -15.92 11.83
C MET A 1 -0.90 -14.47 11.38
N SER A 2 -0.35 -14.11 10.23
CA SER A 2 -0.56 -12.77 9.65
C SER A 2 -2.01 -12.64 9.20
N HIS A 3 -2.68 -11.56 9.61
CA HIS A 3 -4.06 -11.28 9.23
C HIS A 3 -4.07 -10.57 7.88
N PHE A 4 -4.99 -10.96 6.98
CA PHE A 4 -5.19 -10.28 5.71
C PHE A 4 -6.54 -9.53 5.71
N PRO A 5 -6.55 -8.23 5.36
CA PRO A 5 -5.39 -7.40 5.03
C PRO A 5 -4.54 -7.05 6.26
N PRO A 6 -3.26 -6.67 6.09
CA PRO A 6 -2.42 -6.19 7.18
C PRO A 6 -3.11 -5.15 8.05
N THR A 7 -2.98 -5.25 9.37
CA THR A 7 -3.66 -4.32 10.31
C THR A 7 -2.71 -3.34 10.98
N ASN A 8 -1.41 -3.44 10.69
CA ASN A 8 -0.41 -2.54 11.24
C ASN A 8 0.49 -1.94 10.14
N VAL A 9 1.13 -0.83 10.50
CA VAL A 9 1.98 -0.02 9.62
C VAL A 9 3.15 -0.83 9.06
N ARG A 10 3.81 -1.60 9.93
CA ARG A 10 5.04 -2.33 9.59
C ARG A 10 4.78 -3.39 8.52
N GLU A 11 3.69 -4.13 8.65
CA GLU A 11 3.29 -5.13 7.66
C GLU A 11 2.90 -4.48 6.32
N TRP A 12 2.20 -3.34 6.34
CA TRP A 12 1.88 -2.63 5.12
C TRP A 12 3.12 -2.13 4.38
N ILE A 13 4.09 -1.55 5.09
CA ILE A 13 5.36 -1.11 4.50
C ILE A 13 6.06 -2.30 3.82
N LYS A 14 6.24 -3.42 4.53
CA LYS A 14 6.86 -4.63 3.96
C LYS A 14 6.10 -5.17 2.76
N THR A 15 4.76 -5.14 2.81
CA THR A 15 3.91 -5.60 1.70
C THR A 15 4.15 -4.73 0.47
N LEU A 16 4.17 -3.40 0.63
CA LEU A 16 4.40 -2.48 -0.48
C LEU A 16 5.81 -2.62 -1.07
N GLU A 17 6.84 -2.75 -0.22
CA GLU A 17 8.22 -3.00 -0.67
C GLU A 17 8.32 -4.29 -1.51
N ARG A 18 7.66 -5.37 -1.07
CA ARG A 18 7.63 -6.66 -1.82
C ARG A 18 6.85 -6.58 -3.11
N LEU A 19 5.84 -5.73 -3.17
CA LEU A 19 5.10 -5.44 -4.40
C LEU A 19 5.88 -4.49 -5.33
N GLY A 20 7.09 -4.06 -4.96
CA GLY A 20 7.95 -3.22 -5.79
C GLY A 20 7.70 -1.72 -5.66
N PHE A 21 6.95 -1.27 -4.65
CA PHE A 21 6.81 0.14 -4.36
C PHE A 21 8.05 0.69 -3.64
N GLU A 22 8.38 1.93 -3.95
CA GLU A 22 9.47 2.68 -3.34
C GLU A 22 8.91 3.77 -2.42
N GLU A 23 9.44 3.87 -1.20
CA GLU A 23 9.09 4.95 -0.28
C GLU A 23 9.63 6.29 -0.81
N ARG A 24 8.75 7.29 -0.88
CA ARG A 24 9.06 8.68 -1.18
C ARG A 24 8.89 9.51 0.07
N ARG A 25 9.93 10.26 0.42
CA ARG A 25 9.93 11.16 1.58
C ARG A 25 8.85 12.23 1.43
N VAL A 26 7.95 12.33 2.41
CA VAL A 26 6.88 13.33 2.45
C VAL A 26 7.21 14.42 3.48
N GLY A 27 7.82 15.52 3.02
CA GLY A 27 7.96 16.77 3.79
C GLY A 27 8.55 16.69 5.22
N ARG A 28 8.44 17.79 5.97
CA ARG A 28 8.79 17.83 7.41
C ARG A 28 7.56 17.41 8.23
N GLY A 29 7.72 16.40 9.08
CA GLY A 29 6.67 15.93 10.01
C GLY A 29 6.53 14.41 10.08
N LYS A 30 6.95 13.66 9.04
CA LYS A 30 6.85 12.18 8.96
C LYS A 30 5.55 11.68 9.61
N HIS A 31 4.38 12.19 9.22
CA HIS A 31 3.08 11.69 9.72
C HIS A 31 2.45 10.64 8.80
N VAL A 32 3.08 10.38 7.65
CA VAL A 32 2.69 9.39 6.68
C VAL A 32 3.92 8.92 5.91
N ASN A 33 3.90 7.69 5.41
CA ASN A 33 4.84 7.17 4.42
C ASN A 33 4.13 7.13 3.07
N LYS A 34 4.72 7.72 2.04
CA LYS A 34 4.19 7.70 0.67
C LYS A 34 4.98 6.69 -0.13
N PHE A 35 4.28 5.87 -0.92
CA PHE A 35 4.86 4.84 -1.75
C PHE A 35 4.48 5.06 -3.20
N THR A 36 5.43 4.96 -4.12
CA THR A 36 5.20 5.05 -5.57
C THR A 36 5.75 3.81 -6.25
N HIS A 37 5.10 3.29 -7.27
CA HIS A 37 5.62 2.18 -8.06
C HIS A 37 6.37 2.72 -9.28
N PRO A 38 7.58 2.23 -9.62
CA PRO A 38 8.39 2.78 -10.71
C PRO A 38 7.83 2.49 -12.11
N THR A 39 7.13 1.35 -12.28
CA THR A 39 6.66 0.86 -13.59
C THR A 39 5.15 0.63 -13.71
N ARG A 40 4.40 0.68 -12.61
CA ARG A 40 2.96 0.43 -12.58
C ARG A 40 2.27 1.72 -12.18
N HIS A 41 1.25 2.07 -12.95
CA HIS A 41 0.41 3.22 -12.70
C HIS A 41 -1.00 2.73 -12.40
N THR A 42 -1.75 3.56 -11.69
CA THR A 42 -3.16 3.30 -11.47
C THR A 42 -3.94 3.35 -12.79
N SER A 43 -4.94 2.48 -12.94
CA SER A 43 -5.84 2.47 -14.09
C SER A 43 -6.78 3.68 -14.13
N ASP A 44 -7.06 4.31 -12.99
CA ASP A 44 -7.87 5.53 -12.91
C ASP A 44 -7.31 6.53 -11.88
N ASN A 45 -6.58 7.51 -12.41
CA ASN A 45 -5.95 8.58 -11.65
C ASN A 45 -6.94 9.56 -10.97
N ARG A 46 -8.24 9.47 -11.29
CA ARG A 46 -9.31 10.24 -10.63
C ARG A 46 -9.72 9.58 -9.33
N ILE A 47 -9.67 8.24 -9.28
CA ILE A 47 -10.08 7.45 -8.12
C ILE A 47 -8.89 7.24 -7.17
N GLN A 48 -7.75 6.84 -7.72
CA GLN A 48 -6.54 6.51 -6.98
C GLN A 48 -5.38 7.26 -7.62
N ARG A 49 -4.60 8.00 -6.83
CA ARG A 49 -3.38 8.63 -7.37
C ARG A 49 -2.30 7.58 -7.60
N ASP A 50 -1.31 7.90 -8.43
CA ASP A 50 -0.07 7.12 -8.62
C ASP A 50 0.86 7.07 -7.38
N PHE A 51 0.27 6.95 -6.19
CA PHE A 51 0.95 6.64 -4.95
C PHE A 51 0.00 6.02 -3.93
N ILE A 52 0.54 5.22 -3.01
CA ILE A 52 -0.15 4.71 -1.82
C ILE A 52 0.34 5.48 -0.60
N ILE A 53 -0.57 5.81 0.33
CA ILE A 53 -0.23 6.45 1.60
C ILE A 53 -0.45 5.45 2.73
N ILE A 54 0.58 5.24 3.55
CA ILE A 54 0.52 4.49 4.79
C ILE A 54 0.67 5.48 5.97
N PRO A 55 -0.39 5.76 6.73
CA PRO A 55 -0.30 6.57 7.94
C PRO A 55 0.30 5.76 9.09
N HIS A 56 0.76 6.43 10.16
CA HIS A 56 1.33 5.78 11.35
C HIS A 56 0.33 5.00 12.21
N LYS A 57 -0.96 5.07 11.88
CA LYS A 57 -2.00 4.29 12.55
C LYS A 57 -2.91 3.68 11.49
N ILE A 58 -3.00 2.36 11.50
CA ILE A 58 -3.83 1.59 10.58
C ILE A 58 -5.09 1.12 11.30
N PHE A 59 -6.22 1.25 10.63
CA PHE A 59 -7.52 0.74 11.05
C PHE A 59 -8.05 -0.22 9.97
N PRO A 60 -8.94 -1.16 10.30
CA PRO A 60 -9.43 -2.16 9.34
C PRO A 60 -9.97 -1.55 8.03
N VAL A 61 -10.76 -0.47 8.12
CA VAL A 61 -11.31 0.24 6.95
C VAL A 61 -10.20 0.77 6.04
N LEU A 62 -9.14 1.31 6.63
CA LEU A 62 -8.02 1.84 5.87
C LEU A 62 -7.23 0.72 5.17
N SER A 63 -7.04 -0.42 5.84
CA SER A 63 -6.43 -1.59 5.21
C SER A 63 -7.21 -2.05 3.99
N THR A 64 -8.55 -2.07 4.05
CA THR A 64 -9.40 -2.34 2.89
C THR A 64 -9.21 -1.31 1.78
N HIS A 65 -9.06 -0.02 2.11
CA HIS A 65 -8.79 1.02 1.12
C HIS A 65 -7.43 0.85 0.43
N ILE A 66 -6.39 0.46 1.18
CA ILE A 66 -5.07 0.20 0.60
C ILE A 66 -5.15 -0.98 -0.38
N VAL A 67 -5.86 -2.06 -0.02
CA VAL A 67 -6.09 -3.19 -0.96
C VAL A 67 -6.80 -2.72 -2.23
N LYS A 68 -7.87 -1.92 -2.12
CA LYS A 68 -8.56 -1.36 -3.30
C LYS A 68 -7.62 -0.52 -4.17
N GLY A 69 -6.78 0.31 -3.55
CA GLY A 69 -5.75 1.08 -4.25
C GLY A 69 -4.80 0.17 -5.02
N LEU A 70 -4.29 -0.89 -4.39
CA LEU A 70 -3.41 -1.86 -5.04
C LEU A 70 -4.07 -2.61 -6.21
N VAL A 71 -5.36 -2.92 -6.10
CA VAL A 71 -6.12 -3.49 -7.23
C VAL A 71 -6.18 -2.51 -8.41
N LEU A 72 -6.34 -1.21 -8.14
CA LEU A 72 -6.28 -0.18 -9.18
C LEU A 72 -4.88 -0.01 -9.80
N PHE A 73 -3.81 -0.44 -9.11
CA PHE A 73 -2.47 -0.58 -9.68
C PHE A 73 -2.26 -1.89 -10.47
N GLY A 74 -3.32 -2.69 -10.65
CA GLY A 74 -3.31 -3.93 -11.41
C GLY A 74 -2.80 -5.15 -10.64
N PHE A 75 -2.69 -5.08 -9.31
CA PHE A 75 -2.38 -6.26 -8.49
C PHE A 75 -3.65 -7.07 -8.19
N SER A 76 -3.56 -8.38 -8.33
CA SER A 76 -4.60 -9.31 -7.89
C SER A 76 -4.60 -9.43 -6.35
N ILE A 77 -5.74 -9.79 -5.78
CA ILE A 77 -5.86 -10.06 -4.34
C ILE A 77 -4.86 -11.14 -3.88
N LYS A 78 -4.63 -12.16 -4.71
CA LYS A 78 -3.67 -13.24 -4.42
C LYS A 78 -2.23 -12.73 -4.35
N GLU A 79 -1.82 -11.83 -5.24
CA GLU A 79 -0.49 -11.22 -5.20
C GLU A 79 -0.30 -10.38 -3.93
N ILE A 80 -1.31 -9.59 -3.57
CA ILE A 80 -1.27 -8.75 -2.36
C ILE A 80 -1.21 -9.63 -1.10
N GLU A 81 -2.03 -10.68 -1.05
CA GLU A 81 -2.03 -11.61 0.08
C GLU A 81 -0.70 -12.37 0.21
N ALA A 82 -0.13 -12.84 -0.90
CA ALA A 82 1.18 -13.49 -0.91
C ALA A 82 2.28 -12.54 -0.39
N ALA A 83 2.28 -11.28 -0.83
CA ALA A 83 3.21 -10.27 -0.34
C ALA A 83 3.04 -9.96 1.16
N SER A 84 1.83 -10.06 1.70
CA SER A 84 1.55 -9.82 3.13
C SER A 84 1.98 -10.95 4.07
N LYS A 85 2.13 -12.18 3.54
CA LYS A 85 2.45 -13.38 4.35
C LYS A 85 3.94 -13.71 4.42
N GLY A 86 4.74 -13.19 3.49
CA GLY A 86 6.19 -13.41 3.48
C GLY A 86 6.91 -12.75 4.67
#